data_AF-A0A0L7KR08-F1
#
_entry.id   AF-A0A0L7KR08-F1
#
_cell.length_a   1.000
_cell.length_b   1.000
_cell.length_c   1.000
_cell.angle_alpha   90.00
_cell.angle_beta   90.00
_cell.angle_gamma   90.00
#
_symmetry.space_group_name_H-M   'P 1'
#
loop_
_entity.id
_entity.type
_entity.pdbx_description
1 polymer ?
#
loop_
_entity_poly.entity_id
_entity_poly.type
_entity_poly.pdbx_seq_one_letter_code
_entity_poly.pdbx_strand_id
1 'polypeptide(L)'
;MLAKDGLAAQLLARVVARERPDLQQAKTDLTTQGAEHRRLLQEIERKILNVLSTSEHLLEDEEAVQILNSAKDTSNEIKEKQVVAMVTEQAIDTARDDYVPIAVHATNLLNEMDGFRGILDHFISNIPAWEEYCNSPDAHNQPLPLPWEKKLSSFE
;
A
#
# COMPACT_ATOMS: atom_id res chain seq x y z
N MET A 1 -16.44 -6.05 8.22
CA MET A 1 -15.39 -6.89 7.61
C MET A 1 -14.26 -6.02 7.04
N LEU A 2 -14.57 -5.00 6.22
CA LEU A 2 -13.62 -4.02 5.65
C LEU A 2 -12.61 -3.35 6.62
N ALA A 3 -13.00 -3.10 7.89
CA ALA A 3 -12.11 -2.43 8.85
C ALA A 3 -11.00 -3.34 9.43
N LYS A 4 -11.26 -4.65 9.60
CA LYS A 4 -10.25 -5.60 10.10
C LYS A 4 -9.20 -5.89 9.03
N ASP A 5 -9.63 -6.01 7.78
CA ASP A 5 -8.75 -6.22 6.64
C ASP A 5 -7.92 -4.96 6.33
N GLY A 6 -8.53 -3.76 6.46
CA GLY A 6 -7.82 -2.49 6.29
C GLY A 6 -6.73 -2.25 7.35
N LEU A 7 -7.01 -2.58 8.62
CA LEU A 7 -6.02 -2.47 9.68
C LEU A 7 -4.87 -3.46 9.49
N ALA A 8 -5.18 -4.72 9.16
CA ALA A 8 -4.16 -5.72 8.86
C ALA A 8 -3.26 -5.27 7.69
N ALA A 9 -3.84 -4.70 6.64
CA ALA A 9 -3.10 -4.15 5.51
C ALA A 9 -2.19 -2.97 5.91
N GLN A 10 -2.66 -2.08 6.78
CA GLN A 10 -1.88 -0.95 7.30
C GLN A 10 -0.73 -1.38 8.19
N LEU A 11 -0.98 -2.32 9.12
CA LEU A 11 0.06 -2.87 9.99
C LEU A 11 1.11 -3.61 9.18
N LEU A 12 0.70 -4.42 8.21
CA LEU A 12 1.61 -5.13 7.33
C LEU A 12 2.44 -4.16 6.48
N ALA A 13 1.84 -3.09 5.94
CA ALA A 13 2.59 -2.05 5.22
C ALA A 13 3.64 -1.37 6.10
N ARG A 14 3.35 -1.13 7.38
CA ARG A 14 4.29 -0.53 8.32
C ARG A 14 5.40 -1.48 8.76
N VAL A 15 5.12 -2.76 8.94
CA VAL A 15 6.14 -3.80 9.21
C VAL A 15 7.09 -3.91 8.02
N VAL A 16 6.54 -3.99 6.81
CA VAL A 16 7.31 -4.03 5.57
C VAL A 16 8.12 -2.75 5.40
N ALA A 17 7.58 -1.57 5.75
CA ALA A 17 8.33 -0.30 5.73
C ALA A 17 9.59 -0.34 6.62
N ARG A 18 9.53 -1.05 7.75
CA ARG A 18 10.63 -1.15 8.70
C ARG A 18 11.67 -2.18 8.29
N GLU A 19 11.24 -3.33 7.79
CA GLU A 19 12.15 -4.42 7.41
C GLU A 19 12.69 -4.30 5.98
N ARG A 20 11.86 -3.80 5.07
CA ARG A 20 12.12 -3.65 3.63
C ARG A 20 11.60 -2.30 3.12
N PRO A 21 12.22 -1.18 3.55
CA PRO A 21 11.81 0.15 3.12
C PRO A 21 11.86 0.32 1.60
N ASP A 22 12.75 -0.40 0.92
CA ASP A 22 12.85 -0.49 -0.53
C ASP A 22 11.56 -1.02 -1.18
N LEU A 23 11.00 -2.12 -0.65
CA LEU A 23 9.77 -2.72 -1.18
C LEU A 23 8.54 -1.86 -0.89
N GLN A 24 8.47 -1.25 0.31
CA GLN A 24 7.37 -0.38 0.65
C GLN A 24 7.37 0.90 -0.19
N GLN A 25 8.54 1.51 -0.41
CA GLN A 25 8.67 2.67 -1.28
C GLN A 25 8.27 2.32 -2.72
N ALA A 26 8.76 1.19 -3.24
CA ALA A 26 8.37 0.71 -4.57
C ALA A 26 6.85 0.53 -4.68
N LYS A 27 6.17 -0.04 -3.67
CA LYS A 27 4.71 -0.16 -3.66
C LYS A 27 3.99 1.18 -3.69
N THR A 28 4.45 2.14 -2.89
CA THR A 28 3.88 3.49 -2.85
C THR A 28 4.09 4.24 -4.17
N ASP A 29 5.26 4.11 -4.78
CA ASP A 29 5.59 4.71 -6.07
C ASP A 29 4.71 4.11 -7.18
N LEU A 30 4.58 2.79 -7.22
CA LEU A 30 3.70 2.10 -8.17
C LEU A 30 2.24 2.50 -8.04
N THR A 31 1.76 2.69 -6.80
CA THR A 31 0.38 3.15 -6.54
C THR A 31 0.15 4.56 -7.09
N THR A 32 1.10 5.46 -6.83
CA THR A 32 1.06 6.84 -7.32
C THR A 32 1.13 6.89 -8.84
N GLN A 33 2.08 6.17 -9.43
CA GLN A 33 2.23 6.06 -10.89
C GLN A 33 0.98 5.46 -11.53
N GLY A 34 0.38 4.42 -10.92
CA GLY A 34 -0.86 3.82 -11.41
C GLY A 34 -2.03 4.80 -11.44
N ALA A 35 -2.15 5.68 -10.44
CA ALA A 35 -3.16 6.73 -10.42
C ALA A 35 -2.92 7.79 -11.51
N GLU A 36 -1.69 8.24 -11.67
CA GLU A 36 -1.29 9.18 -12.73
C GLU A 36 -1.51 8.59 -14.14
N HIS A 37 -1.13 7.33 -14.35
CA HIS A 37 -1.35 6.63 -15.63
C HIS A 37 -2.84 6.52 -15.97
N ARG A 38 -3.70 6.21 -15.00
CA ARG A 38 -5.17 6.20 -15.21
C ARG A 38 -5.69 7.57 -15.61
N ARG A 39 -5.22 8.63 -14.94
CA ARG A 39 -5.58 10.01 -15.27
C ARG A 39 -5.12 10.40 -16.68
N LEU A 40 -3.88 10.08 -17.05
CA LEU A 40 -3.32 10.35 -18.38
C LEU A 40 -4.09 9.62 -19.48
N LEU A 41 -4.46 8.35 -19.28
CA LEU A 41 -5.27 7.59 -20.24
C LEU A 41 -6.65 8.25 -20.47
N GLN A 42 -7.31 8.72 -19.41
CA GLN A 42 -8.57 9.47 -19.54
C GLN A 42 -8.39 10.80 -20.28
N GLU A 43 -7.25 11.48 -20.08
CA GLU A 43 -6.94 12.71 -20.80
C GLU A 43 -6.70 12.45 -22.29
N ILE A 44 -5.96 11.38 -22.61
CA ILE A 44 -5.74 10.90 -23.98
C ILE A 44 -7.07 10.56 -24.65
N GLU A 45 -7.94 9.81 -23.98
CA GLU A 45 -9.27 9.46 -24.48
C GLU A 45 -10.10 10.71 -24.80
N ARG A 46 -10.11 11.69 -23.88
CA ARG A 46 -10.81 12.96 -24.08
C ARG A 46 -10.24 13.75 -25.27
N LYS A 47 -8.92 13.79 -25.42
CA LYS A 47 -8.26 14.45 -26.56
C LYS A 47 -8.64 13.79 -27.89
N ILE A 48 -8.62 12.46 -27.95
CA ILE A 48 -9.03 11.69 -29.13
C ILE A 48 -10.49 12.01 -29.49
N LEU A 49 -11.41 11.94 -28.51
CA LEU A 49 -12.82 12.26 -28.73
C LEU A 49 -13.04 13.70 -29.22
N ASN A 50 -12.31 14.66 -28.67
CA ASN A 50 -12.40 16.06 -29.08
C ASN A 50 -11.93 16.26 -30.53
N VAL A 51 -10.80 15.67 -30.90
CA VAL A 51 -10.27 15.74 -32.27
C VAL A 51 -11.26 15.10 -33.25
N LEU A 52 -11.74 13.89 -32.95
CA LEU A 52 -12.72 13.19 -33.79
C LEU A 52 -14.06 13.93 -33.92
N SER A 53 -14.46 14.71 -32.91
CA SER A 53 -15.72 15.48 -32.94
C SER A 53 -15.59 16.82 -33.66
N THR A 54 -14.38 17.36 -33.76
CA THR A 54 -14.12 18.70 -34.33
C THR A 54 -13.63 18.63 -35.78
N SER A 55 -12.93 17.55 -36.16
CA SER A 55 -12.41 17.39 -37.50
C SER A 55 -13.50 16.91 -38.46
N GLU A 56 -13.82 17.71 -39.47
CA GLU A 56 -14.76 17.31 -40.54
C GLU A 56 -14.06 16.41 -41.57
N HIS A 57 -12.74 16.61 -41.78
CA HIS A 57 -11.90 15.88 -42.75
C HIS A 57 -10.58 15.43 -42.08
N LEU A 58 -10.68 14.47 -41.15
CA LEU A 58 -9.58 14.00 -40.29
C LEU A 58 -8.29 13.61 -41.05
N LEU A 59 -8.42 13.06 -42.25
CA LEU A 59 -7.26 12.61 -43.06
C LEU A 59 -6.50 13.77 -43.71
N GLU A 60 -7.12 14.94 -43.82
CA GLU A 60 -6.54 16.15 -44.40
C GLU A 60 -6.03 17.12 -43.31
N ASP A 61 -6.46 16.90 -42.07
CA ASP A 61 -6.03 17.64 -40.90
C ASP A 61 -4.74 17.02 -40.31
N GLU A 62 -3.60 17.52 -40.77
CA GLU A 62 -2.27 17.08 -40.34
C GLU A 62 -2.07 17.22 -38.82
N GLU A 63 -2.67 18.24 -38.19
CA GLU A 63 -2.61 18.45 -36.74
C GLU A 63 -3.39 17.37 -35.99
N ALA A 64 -4.60 17.03 -36.47
CA ALA A 64 -5.40 15.95 -35.92
C ALA A 64 -4.68 14.59 -36.02
N VAL A 65 -4.07 14.29 -37.17
CA VAL A 65 -3.30 13.05 -37.37
C VAL A 65 -2.09 12.99 -36.43
N GLN A 66 -1.38 14.11 -36.24
CA GLN A 66 -0.22 14.17 -35.35
C GLN A 66 -0.61 13.98 -33.87
N ILE A 67 -1.73 14.56 -33.44
CA ILE A 67 -2.27 14.38 -32.08
C ILE A 67 -2.66 12.91 -31.85
N LEU A 68 -3.34 12.28 -32.81
CA LEU A 68 -3.75 10.88 -32.69
C LEU A 68 -2.56 9.93 -32.64
N ASN A 69 -1.51 10.16 -33.44
CA ASN A 69 -0.28 9.37 -33.38
C ASN A 69 0.44 9.54 -32.03
N SER A 70 0.60 10.78 -31.56
CA SER A 70 1.25 11.05 -30.26
C SER A 70 0.46 10.43 -29.09
N ALA A 71 -0.88 10.48 -29.17
CA ALA A 71 -1.78 9.84 -28.21
C ALA A 71 -1.64 8.32 -28.21
N LYS A 72 -1.51 7.69 -29.39
CA LYS A 72 -1.28 6.26 -29.54
C LYS A 72 0.06 5.83 -28.94
N ASP A 73 1.13 6.55 -29.24
CA ASP A 73 2.48 6.24 -28.74
C ASP A 73 2.54 6.34 -27.22
N THR A 74 2.01 7.42 -26.66
CA THR A 74 1.92 7.63 -25.21
C THR A 74 1.07 6.54 -24.54
N SER A 75 -0.06 6.16 -25.15
CA SER A 75 -0.94 5.10 -24.63
C SER A 75 -0.25 3.73 -24.61
N ASN A 76 0.53 3.41 -25.64
CA ASN A 76 1.33 2.18 -25.69
C ASN A 76 2.42 2.18 -24.61
N GLU A 77 3.14 3.29 -24.44
CA GLU A 77 4.16 3.42 -23.39
C GLU A 77 3.55 3.24 -21.99
N ILE A 78 2.37 3.83 -21.74
CA ILE A 78 1.66 3.66 -20.47
C ILE A 78 1.26 2.20 -20.25
N LYS A 79 0.78 1.50 -21.28
CA LYS A 79 0.42 0.07 -21.18
C LYS A 79 1.63 -0.79 -20.82
N GLU A 80 2.77 -0.56 -21.45
CA GLU A 80 4.01 -1.29 -21.12
C GLU A 80 4.44 -1.04 -19.68
N LYS A 81 4.41 0.22 -19.22
CA LYS A 81 4.71 0.57 -17.82
C LYS A 81 3.73 -0.06 -16.83
N GLN A 82 2.45 -0.15 -17.17
CA GLN A 82 1.45 -0.83 -16.34
C GLN A 82 1.69 -2.33 -16.22
N VAL A 83 2.17 -3.00 -17.28
CA VAL A 83 2.52 -4.42 -17.21
C VAL A 83 3.68 -4.65 -16.23
N VAL A 84 4.72 -3.82 -16.32
CA VAL A 84 5.86 -3.88 -15.38
C VAL A 84 5.42 -3.59 -13.94
N ALA A 85 4.56 -2.59 -13.76
CA ALA A 85 4.00 -2.25 -12.46
C ALA A 85 3.23 -3.41 -11.83
N MET A 86 2.37 -4.08 -12.62
CA MET A 86 1.59 -5.24 -12.16
C MET A 86 2.47 -6.42 -11.74
N VAL A 87 3.50 -6.74 -12.53
CA VAL A 87 4.44 -7.82 -12.18
C VAL A 87 5.23 -7.47 -10.92
N THR A 88 5.63 -6.20 -10.78
CA THR A 88 6.35 -5.72 -9.59
C THR A 88 5.46 -5.75 -8.35
N GLU A 89 4.20 -5.34 -8.47
CA GLU A 89 3.21 -5.43 -7.38
C GLU A 89 3.00 -6.88 -6.93
N GLN A 90 2.87 -7.81 -7.88
CA GLN A 90 2.75 -9.23 -7.58
C GLN A 90 3.99 -9.80 -6.89
N ALA A 91 5.19 -9.39 -7.29
CA ALA A 91 6.43 -9.78 -6.62
C ALA A 91 6.50 -9.22 -5.19
N ILE A 92 6.06 -7.97 -4.99
CA ILE A 92 5.97 -7.36 -3.66
C ILE A 92 4.97 -8.12 -2.79
N ASP A 93 3.78 -8.43 -3.30
CA ASP A 93 2.76 -9.14 -2.52
C ASP A 93 3.19 -10.58 -2.19
N THR A 94 3.86 -11.27 -3.12
CA THR A 94 4.46 -12.59 -2.85
C THR A 94 5.49 -12.51 -1.73
N ALA A 95 6.39 -11.53 -1.76
CA ALA A 95 7.37 -11.34 -0.70
C ALA A 95 6.72 -10.98 0.64
N ARG A 96 5.53 -10.37 0.64
CA ARG A 96 4.76 -10.06 1.85
C ARG A 96 4.08 -11.30 2.42
N ASP A 97 3.62 -12.20 1.56
CA ASP A 97 2.96 -13.44 1.98
C ASP A 97 3.91 -14.35 2.78
N ASP A 98 5.22 -14.29 2.53
CA ASP A 98 6.24 -15.01 3.32
C ASP A 98 6.25 -14.62 4.81
N TYR A 99 5.81 -13.39 5.13
CA TYR A 99 5.74 -12.91 6.51
C TYR A 99 4.42 -13.26 7.22
N VAL A 100 3.39 -13.70 6.48
CA VAL A 100 2.08 -14.01 7.06
C VAL A 100 2.15 -15.19 8.04
N PRO A 101 2.80 -16.33 7.73
CA PRO A 101 2.86 -17.47 8.64
C PRO A 101 3.53 -17.13 9.98
N ILE A 102 4.63 -16.38 9.96
CA ILE A 102 5.34 -15.99 11.18
C ILE A 102 4.51 -15.01 12.02
N ALA A 103 3.81 -14.06 11.38
CA ALA A 103 2.92 -13.14 12.07
C ALA A 103 1.75 -13.87 12.75
N VAL A 104 1.12 -14.83 12.06
CA VAL A 104 0.04 -15.66 12.63
C VAL A 104 0.57 -16.51 13.77
N HIS A 105 1.74 -17.15 13.61
CA HIS A 105 2.33 -17.97 14.66
C HIS A 105 2.65 -17.16 15.92
N ALA A 106 3.29 -15.99 15.78
CA ALA A 106 3.58 -15.10 16.89
C ALA A 106 2.31 -14.62 17.61
N THR A 107 1.26 -14.32 16.83
CA THR A 107 -0.06 -13.91 17.35
C THR A 107 -0.70 -15.03 18.19
N ASN A 108 -0.64 -16.26 17.71
CA ASN A 108 -1.20 -17.41 18.43
C ASN A 108 -0.43 -17.70 19.72
N LEU A 109 0.91 -17.72 19.65
CA LEU A 109 1.76 -17.94 20.83
C LEU A 109 1.48 -16.88 21.91
N LEU A 110 1.37 -15.61 21.52
CA LEU A 110 1.08 -14.51 22.44
C LEU A 110 -0.30 -14.63 23.10
N ASN A 111 -1.29 -15.17 22.40
CA ASN A 111 -2.63 -15.42 22.94
C ASN A 111 -2.70 -16.63 23.88
N GLU A 112 -1.86 -17.65 23.66
CA GLU A 112 -1.78 -18.83 24.53
C GLU A 112 -1.09 -18.52 25.86
N MET A 113 -0.24 -17.49 25.91
CA MET A 113 0.38 -17.03 27.15
C MET A 113 -0.63 -16.29 28.03
N ASP A 114 -0.99 -16.87 29.18
CA ASP A 114 -1.99 -16.32 30.10
C ASP A 114 -1.70 -14.86 30.52
N GLY A 115 -0.43 -14.51 30.70
CA GLY A 115 0.00 -13.15 31.02
C GLY A 115 -0.31 -12.13 29.92
N PHE A 116 -0.30 -12.57 28.67
CA PHE A 116 -0.47 -11.72 27.47
C PHE A 116 -1.87 -11.83 26.85
N ARG A 117 -2.74 -12.69 27.39
CA ARG A 117 -4.10 -12.89 26.88
C ARG A 117 -4.87 -11.56 26.79
N GLY A 118 -5.33 -11.22 25.59
CA GLY A 118 -6.06 -9.98 25.29
C GLY A 118 -5.17 -8.78 24.91
N ILE A 119 -3.84 -8.94 24.83
CA ILE A 119 -2.94 -7.86 24.41
C ILE A 119 -3.17 -7.45 22.98
N LEU A 120 -3.46 -8.41 22.12
CA LEU A 120 -3.74 -8.16 20.71
C LEU A 120 -5.07 -7.40 20.52
N ASP A 121 -6.10 -7.76 21.28
CA ASP A 121 -7.38 -7.03 21.27
C ASP A 121 -7.21 -5.59 21.77
N HIS A 122 -6.39 -5.40 22.82
CA HIS A 122 -6.07 -4.07 23.32
C HIS A 122 -5.21 -3.26 22.35
N PHE A 123 -4.25 -3.91 21.69
CA PHE A 123 -3.41 -3.29 20.65
C PHE A 123 -4.26 -2.77 19.49
N ILE A 124 -5.15 -3.61 18.97
CA ILE A 124 -6.06 -3.25 17.87
C ILE A 124 -7.03 -2.14 18.29
N SER A 125 -7.45 -2.13 19.55
CA SER A 125 -8.41 -1.14 20.07
C SER A 125 -7.77 0.18 20.51
N ASN A 126 -6.43 0.24 20.63
CA ASN A 126 -5.71 1.40 21.16
C ASN A 126 -4.44 1.74 20.37
N ILE A 127 -4.54 1.67 19.03
CA ILE A 127 -3.42 1.90 18.10
C ILE A 127 -2.63 3.19 18.40
N PRO A 128 -3.23 4.36 18.69
CA PRO A 128 -2.46 5.58 18.91
C PRO A 128 -1.47 5.48 20.08
N ALA A 129 -1.88 4.88 21.20
CA ALA A 129 -1.02 4.72 22.37
C ALA A 129 0.12 3.72 22.11
N TRP A 130 -0.17 2.63 21.40
CA TRP A 130 0.85 1.66 21.01
C TRP A 130 1.79 2.18 19.92
N GLU A 131 1.30 3.04 19.04
CA GLU A 131 2.11 3.72 18.02
C GLU A 131 3.09 4.69 18.67
N GLU A 132 2.64 5.49 19.64
CA GLU A 132 3.50 6.38 20.43
C GLU A 132 4.59 5.59 21.16
N TYR A 133 4.22 4.47 21.79
CA TYR A 133 5.17 3.56 22.45
C TYR A 133 6.19 2.97 21.46
N CYS A 134 5.75 2.35 20.36
CA CYS A 134 6.62 1.66 19.41
C CYS A 134 7.55 2.59 18.62
N ASN A 135 7.15 3.85 18.41
CA ASN A 135 7.98 4.85 17.74
C ASN A 135 8.92 5.59 18.71
N SER A 136 8.86 5.31 20.01
CA SER A 136 9.78 5.87 20.98
C SER A 136 11.21 5.35 20.74
N PRO A 137 12.23 6.23 20.71
CA PRO A 137 13.63 5.84 20.59
C PRO A 137 14.09 4.88 21.69
N ASP A 138 13.38 4.88 22.82
CA ASP A 138 13.71 4.13 24.02
C ASP A 138 12.54 3.28 24.53
N ALA A 139 11.76 2.71 23.60
CA ALA A 139 10.55 1.95 23.93
C ALA A 139 10.77 0.86 25.00
N HIS A 140 11.94 0.23 25.03
CA HIS A 140 12.26 -0.83 26.00
C HIS A 140 12.36 -0.35 27.45
N ASN A 141 12.56 0.96 27.71
CA ASN A 141 12.57 1.55 29.05
C ASN A 141 11.29 2.34 29.36
N GLN A 142 10.36 2.42 28.41
CA GLN A 142 9.07 3.10 28.62
C GLN A 142 8.04 2.13 29.19
N PRO A 143 7.12 2.60 30.04
CA PRO A 143 6.02 1.77 30.52
C PRO A 143 5.11 1.39 29.35
N LEU A 144 4.64 0.14 29.36
CA LEU A 144 3.69 -0.33 28.36
C LEU A 144 2.36 0.43 28.48
N PRO A 145 1.63 0.63 27.38
CA PRO A 145 0.31 1.25 27.44
C PRO A 145 -0.60 0.57 28.47
N LEU A 146 -1.22 1.36 29.35
CA LEU A 146 -2.19 0.85 30.33
C LEU A 146 -3.25 0.00 29.64
N PRO A 147 -3.68 -1.14 30.21
CA PRO A 147 -3.37 -1.65 31.56
C PRO A 147 -2.12 -2.55 31.63
N TRP A 148 -1.33 -2.67 30.56
CA TRP A 148 -0.31 -3.70 30.41
C TRP A 148 0.92 -3.50 31.29
N GLU A 149 1.28 -2.26 31.60
CA GLU A 149 2.30 -1.94 32.61
C GLU A 149 2.02 -2.68 33.92
N LYS A 150 0.80 -2.56 34.47
CA LYS A 150 0.40 -3.16 35.74
C LYS A 150 0.15 -4.66 35.65
N LYS A 151 -0.35 -5.13 34.50
CA LYS A 151 -0.71 -6.54 34.29
C LYS A 151 0.53 -7.42 34.08
N LEU A 152 1.62 -6.84 33.57
CA LEU A 152 2.88 -7.55 33.31
C LEU A 152 3.92 -7.33 34.41
N SER A 153 3.85 -6.23 35.16
CA SER A 153 4.68 -6.03 36.36
C SER A 153 4.39 -7.02 37.49
N SER A 154 3.33 -7.82 37.40
CA SER A 154 3.03 -8.90 38.36
C SER A 154 3.77 -10.21 38.08
N PHE A 155 4.60 -10.26 37.03
CA PHE A 155 5.46 -11.41 36.71
C PHE A 155 6.89 -11.26 37.27
N GLU A 156 7.25 -10.09 37.78
CA GLU A 156 8.47 -9.84 38.57
C GLU A 156 8.25 -10.20 40.04
#